data_AF-A0A739C0C4-F1
#
_entry.id   AF-A0A739C0C4-F1
#
_cell.length_a   1.000
_cell.length_b   1.000
_cell.length_c   1.000
_cell.angle_alpha   90.00
_cell.angle_beta   90.00
_cell.angle_gamma   90.00
#
_symmetry.space_group_name_H-M   'P 1'
#
loop_
_entity.id
_entity.type
_entity.pdbx_description
1 polymer ?
#
loop_
_entity_poly.entity_id
_entity_poly.type
_entity_poly.pdbx_seq_one_letter_code
_entity_poly.pdbx_strand_id
1 'polypeptide(L)'
;MKALIKKIIDVVNIRKEMASLKSWSKYLENEVDYLNKKSARDAIAINDLIRENELISGANTQLIKQAAAARNAANRMRDKQMITAATPKEHEFLNVCAAIYDSGKVIKGRTFATMMEAALKERRNASTNRFGGNNEISALWGERVSSKGN
;
A
#
# COMPACT_ATOMS: atom_id res chain seq x y z
N MET A 1 50.65 -73.97 3.74
CA MET A 1 49.61 -73.71 2.73
C MET A 1 48.43 -72.86 3.27
N LYS A 2 47.76 -73.24 4.38
CA LYS A 2 46.62 -72.49 4.95
C LYS A 2 46.91 -71.01 5.32
N ALA A 3 48.07 -70.72 5.91
CA ALA A 3 48.45 -69.35 6.28
C ALA A 3 48.67 -68.43 5.06
N LEU A 4 49.15 -68.98 3.95
CA LEU A 4 49.35 -68.25 2.70
C LEU A 4 48.00 -67.87 2.08
N ILE A 5 47.05 -68.81 2.06
CA ILE A 5 45.67 -68.59 1.59
C ILE A 5 45.00 -67.49 2.40
N LYS A 6 45.12 -67.51 3.73
CA LYS A 6 44.56 -66.45 4.60
C LYS A 6 45.12 -65.07 4.26
N LYS A 7 46.45 -64.93 4.12
CA LYS A 7 47.07 -63.65 3.71
C LYS A 7 46.59 -63.15 2.35
N ILE A 8 46.35 -64.05 1.38
CA ILE A 8 45.83 -63.67 0.06
C ILE A 8 44.39 -63.13 0.18
N ILE A 9 43.54 -63.78 0.99
CA ILE A 9 42.17 -63.32 1.24
C ILE A 9 42.18 -61.94 1.90
N ASP A 10 43.03 -61.74 2.91
CA ASP A 10 43.15 -60.46 3.62
C ASP A 10 43.56 -59.33 2.67
N VAL A 11 44.53 -59.56 1.77
CA VAL A 11 44.95 -58.57 0.76
C VAL A 11 43.81 -58.24 -0.22
N VAL A 12 43.03 -59.24 -0.64
CA VAL A 12 41.88 -59.02 -1.53
C VAL A 12 40.81 -58.19 -0.84
N ASN A 13 40.53 -58.45 0.45
CA ASN A 13 39.56 -57.67 1.22
C ASN A 13 40.01 -56.23 1.42
N ILE A 14 41.29 -56.01 1.77
CA ILE A 14 41.87 -54.65 1.89
C ILE A 14 41.76 -53.90 0.56
N ARG A 15 42.02 -54.54 -0.58
CA ARG A 15 41.87 -53.90 -1.90
C ARG A 15 40.41 -53.53 -2.20
N LYS A 16 39.44 -54.36 -1.80
CA LYS A 16 38.01 -54.04 -1.95
C LYS A 16 37.61 -52.85 -1.08
N GLU A 17 38.07 -52.79 0.16
CA GLU A 17 37.84 -51.64 1.06
C GLU A 17 38.48 -50.36 0.51
N MET A 18 39.73 -50.43 0.05
CA MET A 18 40.39 -49.29 -0.59
C MET A 18 39.63 -48.78 -1.82
N ALA A 19 39.03 -49.68 -2.61
CA ALA A 19 38.21 -49.28 -3.75
C ALA A 19 36.91 -48.58 -3.32
N SER A 20 36.24 -49.07 -2.26
CA SER A 20 35.04 -48.41 -1.74
C SER A 20 35.37 -47.03 -1.15
N LEU A 21 36.48 -46.91 -0.41
CA LEU A 21 36.94 -45.63 0.16
C LEU A 21 37.27 -44.60 -0.93
N LYS A 22 37.90 -45.00 -2.04
CA LYS A 22 38.13 -44.12 -3.19
C LYS A 22 36.83 -43.67 -3.84
N SER A 23 35.83 -44.56 -3.95
CA SER A 23 34.51 -44.20 -4.45
C SER A 23 33.82 -43.17 -3.55
N TRP A 24 33.89 -43.36 -2.23
CA TRP A 24 33.35 -42.43 -1.25
C TRP A 24 34.06 -41.08 -1.25
N SER A 25 35.39 -41.06 -1.38
CA SER A 25 36.16 -39.82 -1.52
C SER A 25 35.67 -38.99 -2.72
N LYS A 26 35.54 -39.64 -3.88
CA LYS A 26 35.06 -38.97 -5.10
C LYS A 26 33.62 -38.47 -4.97
N TYR A 27 32.75 -39.23 -4.30
CA TYR A 27 31.39 -38.79 -4.00
C TYR A 27 31.40 -37.54 -3.12
N LEU A 28 32.16 -37.54 -2.03
CA LEU A 28 32.26 -36.41 -1.12
C LEU A 28 32.88 -35.16 -1.78
N GLU A 29 33.89 -35.33 -2.63
CA GLU A 29 34.45 -34.23 -3.44
C GLU A 29 33.37 -33.59 -4.32
N ASN A 30 32.58 -34.40 -5.03
CA ASN A 30 31.48 -33.89 -5.86
C ASN A 30 30.39 -33.20 -5.02
N GLU A 31 30.07 -33.73 -3.84
CA GLU A 31 29.08 -33.16 -2.94
C GLU A 31 29.54 -31.81 -2.39
N VAL A 32 30.81 -31.69 -1.99
CA VAL A 32 31.41 -30.42 -1.56
C VAL A 32 31.37 -29.39 -2.69
N ASP A 33 31.73 -29.78 -3.91
CA ASP A 33 31.66 -28.90 -5.08
C ASP A 33 30.22 -28.44 -5.38
N TYR A 34 29.25 -29.35 -5.26
CA TYR A 34 27.84 -29.03 -5.42
C TYR A 34 27.36 -28.02 -4.36
N LEU A 35 27.66 -28.28 -3.09
CA LEU A 35 27.27 -27.43 -1.97
C LEU A 35 27.91 -26.04 -2.06
N ASN A 36 29.18 -25.95 -2.48
CA ASN A 36 29.85 -24.67 -2.72
C ASN A 36 29.16 -23.87 -3.84
N LYS A 37 28.84 -24.51 -4.96
CA LYS A 37 28.11 -23.86 -6.06
C LYS A 37 26.70 -23.41 -5.64
N LYS A 38 26.02 -24.23 -4.84
CA LYS A 38 24.70 -23.91 -4.29
C LYS A 38 24.77 -22.72 -3.35
N SER A 39 25.70 -22.72 -2.39
CA SER A 39 25.92 -21.63 -1.45
C SER A 39 26.21 -20.31 -2.16
N ALA A 40 27.04 -20.32 -3.21
CA ALA A 40 27.31 -19.13 -4.02
C ALA A 40 26.04 -18.59 -4.71
N ARG A 41 25.17 -19.46 -5.24
CA ARG A 41 23.89 -19.05 -5.84
C ARG A 41 22.93 -18.48 -4.81
N ASP A 42 22.84 -19.13 -3.65
CA ASP A 42 21.97 -18.67 -2.55
C ASP A 42 22.42 -17.28 -2.06
N ALA A 43 23.73 -17.03 -1.97
CA ALA A 43 24.26 -15.72 -1.61
C ALA A 43 23.89 -14.62 -2.63
N ILE A 44 23.91 -14.94 -3.93
CA ILE A 44 23.47 -14.00 -4.99
C ILE A 44 21.97 -13.70 -4.83
N ALA A 45 21.14 -14.75 -4.65
CA ALA A 45 19.70 -14.59 -4.48
C ALA A 45 19.35 -13.73 -3.24
N ILE A 46 20.06 -13.94 -2.13
CA ILE A 46 19.89 -13.12 -0.91
C ILE A 46 20.23 -11.65 -1.18
N ASN A 47 21.32 -11.37 -1.90
CA ASN A 47 21.72 -10.00 -2.22
C ASN A 47 20.69 -9.29 -3.13
N ASP A 48 20.10 -10.00 -4.08
CA ASP A 48 19.04 -9.44 -4.93
C ASP A 48 17.78 -9.13 -4.13
N LEU A 49 17.39 -10.00 -3.19
CA LEU A 49 16.27 -9.75 -2.27
C LEU A 49 16.53 -8.56 -1.35
N ILE A 50 17.75 -8.38 -0.85
CA ILE A 50 18.13 -7.22 -0.05
C ILE A 50 17.97 -5.93 -0.86
N ARG A 51 18.47 -5.91 -2.11
CA ARG A 51 18.35 -4.75 -3.01
C ARG A 51 16.89 -4.41 -3.30
N GLU A 52 16.05 -5.42 -3.56
CA GLU A 52 14.61 -5.22 -3.76
C GLU A 52 13.94 -4.61 -2.52
N ASN A 53 14.28 -5.10 -1.33
CA ASN A 53 13.74 -4.57 -0.08
C ASN A 53 14.15 -3.11 0.16
N GLU A 54 15.39 -2.75 -0.13
CA GLU A 54 15.85 -1.35 -0.05
C GLU A 54 15.07 -0.42 -0.99
N LEU A 55 14.79 -0.86 -2.22
CA LEU A 55 13.98 -0.11 -3.19
C LEU A 55 12.54 0.07 -2.69
N ILE A 56 11.91 -1.00 -2.19
CA ILE A 56 10.55 -0.96 -1.63
C ILE A 56 10.51 -0.02 -0.41
N SER A 57 11.50 -0.09 0.47
CA SER A 57 11.62 0.80 1.64
C SER A 57 11.75 2.27 1.24
N GLY A 58 12.54 2.56 0.20
CA GLY A 58 12.65 3.90 -0.38
C GLY A 58 11.32 4.41 -0.93
N ALA A 59 10.61 3.57 -1.71
CA ALA A 59 9.29 3.90 -2.24
C ALA A 59 8.26 4.13 -1.13
N ASN A 60 8.25 3.30 -0.08
CA ASN A 60 7.39 3.47 1.09
C ASN A 60 7.64 4.81 1.79
N THR A 61 8.91 5.20 1.93
CA THR A 61 9.28 6.50 2.52
C THR A 61 8.73 7.66 1.68
N GLN A 62 8.78 7.56 0.35
CA GLN A 62 8.20 8.56 -0.54
C GLN A 62 6.68 8.63 -0.42
N LEU A 63 6.00 7.48 -0.40
CA LEU A 63 4.55 7.40 -0.23
C LEU A 63 4.10 8.01 1.11
N ILE A 64 4.82 7.76 2.21
CA ILE A 64 4.54 8.37 3.52
C ILE A 64 4.62 9.90 3.42
N LYS A 65 5.66 10.44 2.76
CA LYS A 65 5.80 11.90 2.56
C LYS A 65 4.67 12.47 1.71
N GLN A 66 4.29 11.79 0.62
CA GLN A 66 3.19 12.23 -0.24
C GLN A 66 1.84 12.18 0.48
N ALA A 67 1.58 11.13 1.26
CA ALA A 67 0.37 11.01 2.07
C ALA A 67 0.29 12.13 3.12
N ALA A 68 1.42 12.47 3.78
CA ALA A 68 1.49 13.60 4.70
C ALA A 68 1.23 14.94 4.00
N ALA A 69 1.81 15.16 2.80
CA ALA A 69 1.57 16.36 2.01
C ALA A 69 0.10 16.51 1.59
N ALA A 70 -0.51 15.42 1.12
CA ALA A 70 -1.93 15.39 0.76
C ALA A 70 -2.83 15.68 1.97
N ARG A 71 -2.53 15.08 3.14
CA ARG A 71 -3.24 15.35 4.40
C ARG A 71 -3.13 16.82 4.81
N ASN A 72 -1.94 17.41 4.71
CA ASN A 72 -1.74 18.82 5.01
C ASN A 72 -2.51 19.74 4.05
N ALA A 73 -2.57 19.41 2.76
CA ALA A 73 -3.36 20.16 1.79
C ALA A 73 -4.87 20.05 2.10
N ALA A 74 -5.36 18.85 2.42
CA ALA A 74 -6.75 18.64 2.82
C ALA A 74 -7.12 19.43 4.09
N ASN A 75 -6.25 19.44 5.10
CA ASN A 75 -6.46 20.23 6.32
C ASN A 75 -6.53 21.73 6.02
N ARG A 76 -5.63 22.27 5.19
CA ARG A 76 -5.69 23.69 4.78
C ARG A 76 -6.99 24.04 4.05
N MET A 77 -7.47 23.14 3.19
CA MET A 77 -8.76 23.32 2.51
C MET A 77 -9.93 23.28 3.50
N ARG A 78 -9.92 22.36 4.46
CA ARG A 78 -10.91 22.26 5.53
C ARG A 78 -10.95 23.53 6.36
N ASP A 79 -9.80 24.04 6.80
CA ASP A 79 -9.71 25.27 7.59
C ASP A 79 -10.25 26.46 6.79
N LYS A 80 -9.88 26.58 5.51
CA LYS A 80 -10.42 27.61 4.63
C LYS A 80 -11.95 27.51 4.48
N GLN A 81 -12.48 26.31 4.29
CA GLN A 81 -13.93 26.09 4.19
C GLN A 81 -14.64 26.47 5.48
N MET A 82 -14.11 26.10 6.65
CA MET A 82 -14.66 26.46 7.96
C MET A 82 -14.65 27.97 8.21
N ILE A 83 -13.60 28.68 7.81
CA ILE A 83 -13.53 30.15 7.93
C ILE A 83 -14.55 30.82 7.00
N THR A 84 -14.78 30.26 5.81
CA THR A 84 -15.71 30.83 4.82
C THR A 84 -17.17 30.42 5.01
N ALA A 85 -17.46 29.47 5.90
CA ALA A 85 -18.81 29.05 6.20
C ALA A 85 -19.57 30.23 6.83
N ALA A 86 -20.71 30.57 6.25
CA ALA A 86 -21.49 31.74 6.63
C ALA A 86 -22.77 31.38 7.40
N THR A 87 -23.16 30.10 7.41
CA THR A 87 -24.41 29.66 8.04
C THR A 87 -24.20 28.48 9.00
N PRO A 88 -25.07 28.32 10.01
CA PRO A 88 -25.01 27.19 10.93
C PRO A 88 -25.10 25.81 10.24
N LYS A 89 -25.92 25.66 9.18
CA LYS A 89 -26.00 24.39 8.43
C LYS A 89 -24.76 24.10 7.60
N GLU A 90 -24.06 25.11 7.09
CA GLU A 90 -22.75 24.91 6.46
C GLU A 90 -21.72 24.39 7.46
N HIS A 91 -21.67 24.95 8.67
CA HIS A 91 -20.80 24.43 9.73
C HIS A 91 -21.18 23.01 10.15
N GLU A 92 -22.48 22.71 10.29
CA GLU A 92 -22.97 21.36 10.61
C GLU A 92 -22.55 20.35 9.54
N PHE A 93 -22.70 20.70 8.26
CA PHE A 93 -22.27 19.87 7.14
C PHE A 93 -20.75 19.64 7.12
N LEU A 94 -19.95 20.69 7.30
CA LEU A 94 -18.49 20.58 7.33
C LEU A 94 -18.00 19.76 8.54
N ASN A 95 -18.67 19.85 9.69
CA ASN A 95 -18.37 19.02 10.86
C ASN A 95 -18.67 17.54 10.62
N VAL A 96 -19.73 17.22 9.86
CA VAL A 96 -20.00 15.84 9.45
C VAL A 96 -18.94 15.34 8.45
N CYS A 97 -18.54 16.15 7.47
CA CYS A 97 -17.44 15.83 6.55
C CYS A 97 -16.14 15.54 7.31
N ALA A 98 -15.83 16.37 8.31
CA ALA A 98 -14.69 16.19 9.21
C ALA A 98 -14.77 14.87 9.99
N ALA A 99 -15.92 14.56 10.59
CA ALA A 99 -16.12 13.33 11.34
C ALA A 99 -15.96 12.08 10.46
N ILE A 100 -16.40 12.12 9.20
CA ILE A 100 -16.19 11.03 8.23
C ILE A 100 -14.70 10.86 7.93
N TYR A 101 -13.99 11.96 7.70
CA TYR A 101 -12.56 11.95 7.43
C TYR A 101 -11.74 11.41 8.63
N ASP A 102 -12.08 11.84 9.85
CA ASP A 102 -11.33 11.50 11.06
C ASP A 102 -11.68 10.11 11.62
N SER A 103 -12.93 9.66 11.48
CA SER A 103 -13.39 8.37 12.05
C SER A 103 -13.57 7.24 11.02
N GLY A 104 -13.49 7.53 9.72
CA GLY A 104 -13.74 6.57 8.64
C GLY A 104 -15.20 6.07 8.56
N LYS A 105 -16.11 6.60 9.39
CA LYS A 105 -17.51 6.17 9.42
C LYS A 105 -18.23 6.64 8.17
N VAL A 106 -18.74 5.68 7.39
CA VAL A 106 -19.52 5.94 6.19
C VAL A 106 -20.96 6.29 6.59
N ILE A 107 -21.37 7.51 6.31
CA ILE A 107 -22.80 7.87 6.33
C ILE A 107 -23.47 7.40 5.04
N LYS A 108 -24.75 7.03 5.13
CA LYS A 108 -25.52 6.65 3.94
C LYS A 108 -25.57 7.83 2.97
N GLY A 109 -25.30 7.58 1.69
CA GLY A 109 -25.22 8.64 0.66
C GLY A 109 -26.48 9.53 0.59
N ARG A 110 -27.66 8.96 0.83
CA ARG A 110 -28.92 9.73 0.91
C ARG A 110 -28.90 10.76 2.05
N THR A 111 -28.39 10.39 3.22
CA THR A 111 -28.27 11.29 4.38
C THR A 111 -27.26 12.40 4.11
N PHE A 112 -26.13 12.07 3.49
CA PHE A 112 -25.13 13.07 3.08
C PHE A 112 -25.72 14.09 2.10
N ALA A 113 -26.43 13.62 1.07
CA ALA A 113 -27.08 14.47 0.08
C ALA A 113 -28.09 15.44 0.73
N THR A 114 -28.93 14.95 1.63
CA THR A 114 -29.90 15.80 2.36
C THR A 114 -29.22 16.87 3.20
N MET A 115 -28.13 16.55 3.89
CA MET A 115 -27.38 17.54 4.68
C MET A 115 -26.70 18.60 3.79
N MET A 116 -26.15 18.18 2.65
CA MET A 116 -25.58 19.07 1.65
C MET A 116 -26.65 20.01 1.07
N GLU A 117 -27.80 19.49 0.68
CA GLU A 117 -28.92 20.29 0.15
C GLU A 117 -29.43 21.32 1.17
N ALA A 118 -29.52 20.93 2.45
CA ALA A 118 -29.92 21.85 3.52
C ALA A 118 -28.91 22.99 3.71
N ALA A 119 -27.60 22.68 3.71
CA ALA A 119 -26.54 23.68 3.78
C ALA A 119 -26.56 24.65 2.59
N LEU A 120 -26.71 24.11 1.36
CA LEU A 120 -26.81 24.93 0.14
C LEU A 120 -28.05 25.81 0.13
N LYS A 121 -29.19 25.30 0.58
CA LYS A 121 -30.45 26.07 0.67
C LYS A 121 -30.35 27.22 1.67
N GLU A 122 -29.76 26.99 2.84
CA GLU A 122 -29.57 28.04 3.83
C GLU A 122 -28.58 29.10 3.34
N ARG A 123 -27.46 28.70 2.71
CA ARG A 123 -26.52 29.63 2.08
C ARG A 123 -27.21 30.48 1.02
N ARG A 124 -28.05 29.87 0.18
CA ARG A 124 -28.84 30.58 -0.84
C ARG A 124 -29.70 31.65 -0.17
N ASN A 125 -30.50 31.28 0.82
CA ASN A 125 -31.38 32.21 1.54
C ASN A 125 -30.60 33.34 2.24
N ALA A 126 -29.46 33.02 2.87
CA ALA A 126 -28.59 34.01 3.50
C ALA A 126 -28.00 34.98 2.46
N SER A 127 -27.63 34.50 1.27
CA SER A 127 -27.16 35.36 0.17
C SER A 127 -28.26 36.25 -0.39
N THR A 128 -29.50 35.74 -0.54
CA THR A 128 -30.64 36.54 -1.01
C THR A 128 -30.98 37.67 -0.04
N ASN A 129 -30.84 37.44 1.28
CA ASN A 129 -31.07 38.46 2.30
C ASN A 129 -29.90 39.45 2.45
N ARG A 130 -28.68 39.09 2.06
CA ARG A 130 -27.48 39.95 2.15
C ARG A 130 -27.35 40.91 0.97
N PHE A 131 -27.95 40.60 -0.17
CA PHE A 131 -27.90 41.42 -1.38
C PHE A 131 -29.15 42.26 -1.64
N GLY A 132 -30.12 42.29 -0.71
CA GLY A 132 -31.33 43.11 -0.81
C GLY A 132 -32.16 42.72 -2.03
N GLY A 133 -33.19 41.90 -1.81
CA GLY A 133 -34.02 41.31 -2.86
C GLY A 133 -34.24 42.18 -4.10
N ASN A 134 -33.45 41.94 -5.14
CA ASN A 134 -33.85 42.08 -6.53
C ASN A 134 -32.84 41.37 -7.45
N ASN A 135 -33.40 40.37 -8.15
CA ASN A 135 -33.08 39.87 -9.48
C ASN A 135 -31.70 40.12 -10.08
N GLU A 136 -30.94 39.04 -10.21
CA GLU A 136 -30.21 38.65 -11.44
C GLU A 136 -29.56 37.27 -11.25
N ILE A 137 -28.99 37.00 -10.06
CA ILE A 137 -28.36 35.70 -9.76
C ILE A 137 -29.41 34.58 -9.61
N SER A 138 -30.56 34.83 -8.98
CA SER A 138 -31.63 33.81 -8.90
C SER A 138 -32.20 33.41 -10.26
N ALA A 139 -32.17 34.30 -11.26
CA ALA A 139 -32.61 34.01 -12.63
C ALA A 139 -31.60 33.11 -13.37
N LEU A 140 -30.30 33.40 -13.24
CA LEU A 140 -29.21 32.61 -13.86
C LEU A 140 -29.17 31.14 -13.40
N TRP A 141 -29.67 30.83 -12.20
CA TRP A 141 -29.74 29.46 -11.70
C TRP A 141 -31.12 28.80 -11.88
N GLY A 142 -32.18 29.58 -12.13
CA GLY A 142 -33.52 29.06 -12.45
C GLY A 142 -33.58 28.44 -13.84
N GLU A 143 -32.93 29.06 -14.84
CA GLU A 143 -32.86 28.55 -16.22
C GLU A 143 -32.10 27.22 -16.33
N ARG A 144 -31.15 26.94 -15.42
CA ARG A 144 -30.39 25.68 -15.43
C ARG A 144 -31.18 24.47 -14.95
N VAL A 145 -32.30 24.68 -14.26
CA VAL A 145 -33.16 23.59 -13.73
C VAL A 145 -34.32 23.30 -14.67
N SER A 146 -34.70 24.23 -15.56
CA SER A 146 -35.80 24.03 -16.52
C SER A 146 -35.41 23.45 -17.88
N SER A 147 -34.12 23.21 -18.16
CA SER A 147 -33.68 22.69 -19.47
C SER A 147 -33.79 21.16 -19.64
N LYS A 148 -34.65 20.49 -18.88
CA LYS A 148 -35.06 19.10 -19.13
C LYS A 148 -36.58 19.05 -19.27
N GLY A 149 -37.05 19.25 -20.50
CA GLY A 149 -38.47 19.13 -20.83
C GLY A 149 -38.82 19.76 -22.18
N ASN A 150 -38.35 19.14 -23.26
CA ASN A 150 -39.12 18.84 -24.48
C ASN A 150 -38.30 17.88 -25.35
#